data_AF-A0A945CSP4-F1
#
_entry.id   AF-A0A945CSP4-F1
#
_cell.length_a   1.000
_cell.length_b   1.000
_cell.length_c   1.000
_cell.angle_alpha   90.00
_cell.angle_beta   90.00
_cell.angle_gamma   90.00
#
_symmetry.space_group_name_H-M   'P 1'
#
loop_
_entity.id
_entity.type
_entity.pdbx_description
1 polymer ?
#
loop_
_entity_poly.entity_id
_entity_poly.type
_entity_poly.pdbx_seq_one_letter_code
_entity_poly.pdbx_strand_id
1 'polypeptide(L)'
;MAKIRMGFIGCGGNASGHIGRTLELPDVEIVALCDVSEESIKNAKKRNPGAAELPTFGDYKEMLAQVEMDAVQISTPHTLHFDQIMDSLDKGLDVLCEKPMVCTVDHAQQVIAKAKEVGKILMLAYQRHLMADFRYVRNQIMAGELGEIQFISAMQDQAWYR
;
A
#
# COMPACT_ATOMS: atom_id res chain seq x y z
N MET A 1 22.29 4.19 2.49
CA MET A 1 21.56 4.59 1.26
C MET A 1 20.75 5.84 1.59
N ALA A 2 20.33 6.63 0.60
CA ALA A 2 19.35 7.69 0.85
C ALA A 2 18.02 7.08 1.30
N LYS A 3 17.27 7.75 2.18
CA LYS A 3 15.95 7.29 2.61
C LYS A 3 14.96 7.37 1.44
N ILE A 4 14.02 6.43 1.38
CA ILE A 4 12.90 6.48 0.43
C ILE A 4 11.90 7.51 0.94
N ARG A 5 11.58 8.52 0.13
CA ARG A 5 10.54 9.51 0.42
C ARG A 5 9.18 8.97 0.02
N MET A 6 8.31 8.72 0.99
CA MET A 6 7.00 8.11 0.77
C MET A 6 5.86 9.10 1.01
N GLY A 7 5.00 9.26 0.00
CA GLY A 7 3.70 9.94 0.15
C GLY A 7 2.59 8.96 0.51
N PHE A 8 1.55 9.42 1.20
CA PHE A 8 0.36 8.61 1.52
C PHE A 8 -0.88 9.18 0.84
N ILE A 9 -1.56 8.35 0.06
CA ILE A 9 -2.86 8.65 -0.55
C ILE A 9 -3.93 7.83 0.19
N GLY A 10 -4.75 8.52 0.98
CA GLY A 10 -5.66 7.96 1.97
C GLY A 10 -5.02 7.88 3.36
N CYS A 11 -5.71 8.42 4.37
CA CYS A 11 -5.27 8.52 5.77
C CYS A 11 -6.29 7.94 6.76
N GLY A 12 -7.25 7.14 6.28
CA GLY A 12 -8.25 6.46 7.12
C GLY A 12 -7.66 5.43 8.10
N GLY A 13 -8.52 4.70 8.83
CA GLY A 13 -8.11 3.85 9.95
C GLY A 13 -7.02 2.82 9.65
N ASN A 14 -7.07 2.16 8.49
CA ASN A 14 -6.02 1.23 8.05
C ASN A 14 -4.71 1.97 7.76
N ALA A 15 -4.78 2.99 6.90
CA ALA A 15 -3.64 3.82 6.51
C ALA A 15 -2.93 4.45 7.72
N SER A 16 -3.68 4.89 8.73
CA SER A 16 -3.12 5.43 9.98
C SER A 16 -2.20 4.42 10.71
N GLY A 17 -2.51 3.11 10.63
CA GLY A 17 -1.63 2.06 11.13
C GLY A 17 -0.38 1.84 10.26
N HIS A 18 -0.47 2.05 8.95
CA HIS A 18 0.69 2.02 8.07
C HIS A 18 1.61 3.22 8.27
N ILE A 19 1.05 4.43 8.47
CA ILE A 19 1.80 5.65 8.79
C ILE A 19 2.66 5.41 10.04
N GLY A 20 2.05 4.92 11.13
CA GLY A 20 2.79 4.63 12.37
C GLY A 20 3.95 3.67 12.17
N ARG A 21 3.72 2.53 11.51
CA ARG A 21 4.79 1.55 11.21
C ARG A 21 5.86 2.10 10.28
N THR A 22 5.49 2.97 9.35
CA THR A 22 6.43 3.59 8.41
C THR A 22 7.33 4.60 9.11
N LEU A 23 6.81 5.36 10.08
CA LEU A 23 7.62 6.29 10.89
C LEU A 23 8.70 5.57 11.71
N GLU A 24 8.54 4.28 11.98
CA GLU A 24 9.52 3.44 12.69
C GLU A 24 10.63 2.91 11.76
N LEU A 25 10.48 3.02 10.43
CA LEU A 25 11.47 2.52 9.47
C LEU A 25 12.61 3.53 9.28
N PRO A 26 13.88 3.18 9.60
CA PRO A 26 14.99 4.12 9.51
C PRO A 26 15.32 4.53 8.06
N ASP A 27 14.99 3.68 7.09
CA ASP A 27 15.30 3.85 5.67
C ASP A 27 14.17 4.52 4.88
N VAL A 28 13.12 4.99 5.55
CA VAL A 28 11.96 5.66 4.94
C VAL A 28 11.72 7.00 5.62
N GLU A 29 11.28 7.98 4.84
CA GLU A 29 10.81 9.28 5.30
C GLU A 29 9.42 9.53 4.73
N ILE A 30 8.43 9.79 5.58
CA ILE A 30 7.11 10.20 5.11
C ILE A 30 7.18 11.68 4.78
N VAL A 31 6.87 12.05 3.54
CA VAL A 31 7.01 13.44 3.06
C VAL A 31 5.68 14.18 2.90
N ALA A 32 4.55 13.46 2.75
CA ALA A 32 3.24 14.07 2.63
C ALA A 32 2.11 13.10 2.96
N LEU A 33 0.99 13.64 3.43
CA LEU A 33 -0.27 12.93 3.64
C LEU A 33 -1.36 13.53 2.76
N CYS A 34 -2.19 12.71 2.14
CA CYS A 34 -3.32 13.15 1.34
C CYS A 34 -4.60 12.40 1.73
N ASP A 35 -5.68 13.15 1.98
CA ASP A 35 -7.02 12.60 2.13
C ASP A 35 -8.05 13.71 1.86
N VAL A 36 -9.14 13.36 1.18
CA VAL A 36 -10.27 14.28 0.95
C VAL A 36 -11.01 14.62 2.26
N SER A 37 -10.83 13.79 3.29
CA SER A 37 -11.38 13.98 4.63
C SER A 37 -10.33 14.59 5.57
N GLU A 38 -10.49 15.88 5.87
CA GLU A 38 -9.67 16.57 6.89
C GLU A 38 -9.70 15.86 8.25
N GLU A 39 -10.85 15.24 8.60
CA GLU A 39 -10.99 14.45 9.82
C GLU A 39 -10.09 13.21 9.81
N SER A 40 -9.96 12.52 8.67
CA SER A 40 -9.06 11.37 8.54
C SER A 40 -7.61 11.77 8.75
N ILE A 41 -7.17 12.89 8.15
CA ILE A 41 -5.84 13.47 8.39
C ILE A 41 -5.63 13.81 9.87
N LYS A 42 -6.60 14.51 10.49
CA LYS A 42 -6.51 14.90 11.90
C LYS A 42 -6.38 13.68 12.81
N ASN A 43 -7.18 12.64 12.58
CA ASN A 43 -7.13 11.41 13.34
C ASN A 43 -5.80 10.65 13.12
N ALA A 44 -5.29 10.62 11.90
CA ALA A 44 -4.01 10.01 11.59
C ALA A 44 -2.84 10.71 12.29
N LYS A 45 -2.80 12.06 12.28
CA LYS A 45 -1.78 12.86 12.99
C LYS A 45 -1.91 12.72 14.51
N LYS A 46 -3.13 12.70 15.05
CA LYS A 46 -3.37 12.47 16.48
C LYS A 46 -2.84 11.11 16.94
N ARG A 47 -3.03 10.06 16.13
CA ARG A 47 -2.54 8.71 16.43
C ARG A 47 -1.04 8.57 16.24
N ASN A 48 -0.45 9.35 15.35
CA ASN A 48 0.96 9.29 14.98
C ASN A 48 1.61 10.68 15.13
N PRO A 49 2.06 11.07 16.35
CA PRO A 49 2.63 12.40 16.59
C PRO A 49 3.83 12.75 15.69
N GLY A 50 4.59 11.74 15.24
CA GLY A 50 5.69 11.93 14.28
C GLY A 50 5.24 12.41 12.89
N ALA A 51 3.94 12.41 12.60
CA ALA A 51 3.36 12.94 11.38
C ALA A 51 2.72 14.34 11.55
N ALA A 52 2.79 14.94 12.74
CA ALA A 52 2.06 16.18 13.07
C ALA A 52 2.38 17.34 12.11
N GLU A 53 3.66 17.52 11.81
CA GLU A 53 4.17 18.62 10.97
C GLU A 53 4.22 18.29 9.47
N LEU A 54 3.78 17.10 9.06
CA LEU A 54 3.80 16.73 7.64
C LEU A 54 2.83 17.59 6.83
N PRO A 55 3.22 18.01 5.60
CA PRO A 55 2.31 18.70 4.70
C PRO A 55 1.14 17.79 4.33
N THR A 56 -0.03 18.40 4.17
CA THR A 56 -1.29 17.69 3.93
C THR A 56 -1.98 18.23 2.69
N PHE A 57 -2.59 17.33 1.92
CA PHE A 57 -3.29 17.66 0.67
C PHE A 57 -4.70 17.10 0.68
N GLY A 58 -5.64 17.86 0.10
CA GLY A 58 -7.01 17.40 -0.15
C GLY A 58 -7.16 16.70 -1.50
N ASP A 59 -6.21 16.90 -2.42
CA ASP A 59 -6.15 16.27 -3.74
C ASP A 59 -4.78 15.60 -3.94
N TYR A 60 -4.79 14.32 -4.32
CA TYR A 60 -3.58 13.56 -4.56
C TYR A 60 -2.82 14.07 -5.79
N LYS A 61 -3.51 14.65 -6.77
CA LYS A 61 -2.86 15.21 -7.96
C LYS A 61 -2.02 16.42 -7.63
N GLU A 62 -2.50 17.26 -6.70
CA GLU A 62 -1.72 18.38 -6.16
C GLU A 62 -0.50 17.87 -5.39
N MET A 63 -0.69 16.85 -4.53
CA MET A 63 0.41 16.22 -3.81
C MET A 63 1.49 15.68 -4.77
N LEU A 64 1.08 14.92 -5.80
CA LEU A 64 1.97 14.37 -6.84
C LEU A 64 2.67 15.46 -7.69
N ALA A 65 2.14 16.68 -7.73
CA ALA A 65 2.72 17.79 -8.48
C ALA A 65 3.70 18.64 -7.64
N GLN A 66 3.44 18.78 -6.34
CA GLN A 66 4.16 19.72 -5.47
C GLN A 66 5.22 19.07 -4.59
N VAL A 67 5.10 17.77 -4.32
CA VAL A 67 5.98 17.07 -3.38
C VAL A 67 6.92 16.15 -4.13
N GLU A 68 8.22 16.28 -3.85
CA GLU A 68 9.22 15.35 -4.36
C GLU A 68 9.19 14.07 -3.52
N MET A 69 8.90 12.94 -4.17
CA MET A 69 8.77 11.63 -3.53
C MET A 69 9.34 10.53 -4.45
N ASP A 70 9.69 9.40 -3.86
CA ASP A 70 10.22 8.24 -4.56
C ASP A 70 9.17 7.12 -4.67
N ALA A 71 8.24 7.07 -3.70
CA ALA A 71 7.16 6.09 -3.65
C ALA A 71 5.86 6.68 -3.06
N VAL A 72 4.73 6.01 -3.33
CA VAL A 72 3.45 6.27 -2.67
C VAL A 72 2.87 5.01 -2.04
N GLN A 73 2.22 5.19 -0.90
CA GLN A 73 1.29 4.21 -0.37
C GLN A 73 -0.16 4.64 -0.63
N ILE A 74 -0.95 3.78 -1.28
CA ILE A 74 -2.36 4.04 -1.62
C ILE A 74 -3.27 3.17 -0.74
N SER A 75 -4.18 3.79 0.00
CA SER A 75 -5.14 3.12 0.90
C SER A 75 -6.54 3.76 0.86
N THR A 76 -6.97 4.24 -0.31
CA THR A 76 -8.31 4.81 -0.52
C THR A 76 -9.35 3.72 -0.83
N PRO A 77 -10.63 4.06 -1.10
CA PRO A 77 -11.55 3.09 -1.68
C PRO A 77 -11.00 2.51 -3.00
N HIS A 78 -11.12 1.20 -3.18
CA HIS A 78 -10.55 0.46 -4.31
C HIS A 78 -11.07 0.87 -5.69
N THR A 79 -12.20 1.55 -5.76
CA THR A 79 -12.73 2.16 -6.98
C THR A 79 -11.85 3.29 -7.52
N LEU A 80 -10.99 3.87 -6.68
CA LEU A 80 -10.09 4.98 -7.04
C LEU A 80 -8.66 4.51 -7.34
N HIS A 81 -8.31 3.27 -6.99
CA HIS A 81 -6.94 2.79 -7.08
C HIS A 81 -6.40 2.81 -8.50
N PHE A 82 -7.22 2.53 -9.52
CA PHE A 82 -6.74 2.47 -10.90
C PHE A 82 -6.10 3.81 -11.31
N ASP A 83 -6.85 4.91 -11.20
CA ASP A 83 -6.36 6.24 -11.57
C ASP A 83 -5.15 6.66 -10.72
N GLN A 84 -5.21 6.42 -9.41
CA GLN A 84 -4.12 6.79 -8.49
C GLN A 84 -2.83 6.00 -8.74
N ILE A 85 -2.93 4.71 -9.07
CA ILE A 85 -1.78 3.89 -9.45
C ILE A 85 -1.21 4.40 -10.77
N MET A 86 -2.04 4.59 -11.79
CA MET A 86 -1.59 5.05 -13.11
C MET A 86 -0.90 6.41 -13.03
N ASP A 87 -1.52 7.39 -12.37
CA ASP A 87 -0.98 8.73 -12.19
C ASP A 87 0.36 8.73 -11.41
N SER A 88 0.48 7.86 -10.40
CA SER A 88 1.73 7.71 -9.63
C SER A 88 2.85 7.06 -10.45
N LEU A 89 2.53 6.05 -11.25
CA LEU A 89 3.48 5.40 -12.17
C LEU A 89 3.91 6.35 -13.29
N ASP A 90 3.01 7.18 -13.82
CA ASP A 90 3.32 8.23 -14.80
C ASP A 90 4.27 9.30 -14.22
N LYS A 91 4.22 9.54 -12.91
CA LYS A 91 5.19 10.37 -12.19
C LYS A 91 6.52 9.68 -11.92
N GLY A 92 6.65 8.41 -12.30
CA GLY A 92 7.86 7.61 -12.06
C GLY A 92 8.04 7.21 -10.59
N LEU A 93 6.95 7.05 -9.84
CA LEU A 93 6.98 6.64 -8.45
C LEU A 93 6.81 5.12 -8.31
N ASP A 94 7.44 4.53 -7.31
CA ASP A 94 7.09 3.20 -6.85
C ASP A 94 5.74 3.25 -6.11
N VAL A 95 4.94 2.19 -6.20
CA VAL A 95 3.57 2.15 -5.69
C VAL A 95 3.36 0.95 -4.77
N LEU A 96 2.98 1.21 -3.53
CA LEU A 96 2.43 0.23 -2.59
C LEU A 96 0.93 0.46 -2.44
N CYS A 97 0.09 -0.41 -2.99
CA CYS A 97 -1.36 -0.24 -2.98
C CYS A 97 -2.06 -1.27 -2.08
N GLU A 98 -3.08 -0.84 -1.34
CA GLU A 98 -3.94 -1.73 -0.58
C GLU A 98 -4.76 -2.68 -1.47
N LYS A 99 -5.15 -3.81 -0.88
CA LYS A 99 -6.04 -4.76 -1.56
C LYS A 99 -7.51 -4.37 -1.38
N PRO A 100 -8.37 -4.62 -2.39
CA PRO A 100 -8.06 -5.16 -3.72
C PRO A 100 -7.38 -4.11 -4.63
N MET A 101 -6.53 -4.58 -5.55
CA MET A 101 -5.75 -3.69 -6.43
C MET A 101 -6.63 -2.75 -7.24
N VAL A 102 -7.63 -3.29 -7.94
CA VAL A 102 -8.57 -2.57 -8.82
C VAL A 102 -9.86 -3.37 -8.96
N CYS A 103 -10.89 -2.79 -9.60
CA CYS A 103 -12.22 -3.40 -9.73
C CYS A 103 -12.38 -4.41 -10.88
N THR A 104 -11.50 -4.43 -11.88
CA THR A 104 -11.62 -5.29 -13.07
C THR A 104 -10.29 -5.94 -13.43
N VAL A 105 -10.36 -7.09 -14.11
CA VAL A 105 -9.16 -7.79 -14.63
C VAL A 105 -8.45 -6.94 -15.69
N ASP A 106 -9.19 -6.24 -16.54
CA ASP A 106 -8.62 -5.39 -17.58
C ASP A 106 -7.81 -4.24 -16.96
N HIS A 107 -8.34 -3.55 -15.94
CA HIS A 107 -7.59 -2.55 -15.19
C HIS A 107 -6.35 -3.17 -14.53
N ALA A 108 -6.46 -4.41 -14.04
CA ALA A 108 -5.34 -5.08 -13.39
C ALA A 108 -4.20 -5.35 -14.37
N GLN A 109 -4.52 -5.79 -15.59
CA GLN A 109 -3.55 -6.00 -16.65
C GLN A 109 -2.88 -4.69 -17.07
N GLN A 110 -3.65 -3.60 -17.16
CA GLN A 110 -3.15 -2.29 -17.53
C GLN A 110 -2.13 -1.74 -16.52
N VAL A 111 -2.44 -1.77 -15.22
CA VAL A 111 -1.50 -1.26 -14.19
C VAL A 111 -0.23 -2.10 -14.11
N ILE A 112 -0.32 -3.42 -14.30
CA ILE A 112 0.85 -4.32 -14.35
C ILE A 112 1.73 -4.00 -15.57
N ALA A 113 1.11 -3.86 -16.75
CA ALA A 113 1.82 -3.51 -17.98
C ALA A 113 2.51 -2.14 -17.83
N LYS A 114 1.80 -1.16 -17.26
CA LYS A 114 2.34 0.18 -17.03
C LYS A 114 3.53 0.16 -16.09
N ALA A 115 3.43 -0.51 -14.94
CA ALA A 115 4.54 -0.60 -13.98
C ALA A 115 5.80 -1.20 -14.63
N LYS A 116 5.62 -2.23 -15.48
CA LYS A 116 6.71 -2.83 -16.24
C LYS A 116 7.29 -1.88 -17.30
N GLU A 117 6.42 -1.15 -18.02
CA GLU A 117 6.82 -0.18 -19.04
C GLU A 117 7.69 0.94 -18.45
N VAL A 118 7.28 1.52 -17.31
CA VAL A 118 8.01 2.62 -16.67
C VAL A 118 9.17 2.15 -15.77
N GLY A 119 9.34 0.83 -15.62
CA GLY A 119 10.39 0.24 -14.79
C GLY A 119 10.25 0.55 -13.30
N LYS A 120 9.01 0.65 -12.80
CA LYS A 120 8.70 0.96 -11.39
C LYS A 120 8.11 -0.23 -10.67
N ILE A 121 8.26 -0.24 -9.35
CA ILE A 121 7.73 -1.28 -8.48
C ILE A 121 6.25 -1.02 -8.25
N LEU A 122 5.41 -2.00 -8.54
CA LEU A 122 4.02 -2.07 -8.09
C LEU A 122 3.88 -3.24 -7.12
N MET A 123 3.62 -2.93 -5.85
CA MET A 123 3.41 -3.90 -4.78
C MET A 123 2.00 -3.77 -4.23
N LEU A 124 1.36 -4.91 -3.97
CA LEU A 124 0.08 -4.97 -3.27
C LEU A 124 0.29 -5.39 -1.82
N ALA A 125 -0.48 -4.79 -0.92
CA ALA A 125 -0.44 -5.03 0.52
C ALA A 125 -1.01 -6.41 0.93
N TYR A 126 -0.59 -7.48 0.27
CA TYR A 126 -0.85 -8.87 0.68
C TYR A 126 0.19 -9.33 1.72
N GLN A 127 0.06 -8.83 2.95
CA GLN A 127 1.03 -9.03 4.02
C GLN A 127 1.27 -10.50 4.39
N ARG A 128 0.30 -11.39 4.15
CA ARG A 128 0.43 -12.83 4.47
C ARG A 128 1.63 -13.47 3.78
N HIS A 129 2.04 -12.99 2.60
CA HIS A 129 3.24 -13.52 1.92
C HIS A 129 4.56 -13.19 2.65
N LEU A 130 4.54 -12.23 3.58
CA LEU A 130 5.70 -11.78 4.35
C LEU A 130 5.69 -12.27 5.80
N MET A 131 4.55 -12.76 6.30
CA MET A 131 4.42 -13.25 7.67
C MET A 131 5.20 -14.57 7.87
N ALA A 132 5.86 -14.70 9.02
CA ALA A 132 6.82 -15.78 9.28
C ALA A 132 6.18 -17.17 9.28
N ASP A 133 4.97 -17.30 9.81
CA ASP A 133 4.16 -18.51 9.81
C ASP A 133 3.81 -18.99 8.39
N PHE A 134 3.32 -18.09 7.53
CA PHE A 134 3.02 -18.42 6.13
C PHE A 134 4.29 -18.76 5.33
N ARG A 135 5.38 -18.03 5.55
CA ARG A 135 6.67 -18.32 4.93
C ARG A 135 7.24 -19.66 5.39
N TYR A 136 7.11 -19.99 6.68
CA TYR A 136 7.54 -21.26 7.23
C TYR A 136 6.79 -22.42 6.55
N VAL A 137 5.45 -22.39 6.56
CA VAL A 137 4.63 -23.45 5.94
C VAL A 137 4.95 -23.59 4.46
N ARG A 138 5.04 -22.49 3.71
CA ARG A 138 5.46 -22.50 2.30
C ARG A 138 6.80 -23.20 2.13
N ASN A 139 7.80 -22.84 2.94
CA ASN A 139 9.14 -23.40 2.81
C ASN A 139 9.18 -24.90 3.12
N GLN A 140 8.42 -25.37 4.12
CA GLN A 140 8.30 -26.80 4.43
C GLN A 140 7.67 -27.58 3.27
N ILE A 141 6.61 -27.04 2.66
CA ILE A 141 5.99 -27.63 1.47
C ILE A 141 6.99 -27.69 0.31
N MET A 142 7.66 -26.58 0.00
CA MET A 142 8.60 -26.51 -1.13
C MET A 142 9.85 -27.37 -0.95
N ALA A 143 10.26 -27.62 0.30
CA ALA A 143 11.37 -28.52 0.63
C ALA A 143 10.97 -30.00 0.57
N GLY A 144 9.68 -30.32 0.43
CA GLY A 144 9.19 -31.71 0.39
C GLY A 144 9.09 -32.38 1.77
N GLU A 145 9.26 -31.62 2.86
CA GLU A 145 9.24 -32.13 4.24
C GLU A 145 7.88 -32.73 4.65
N LEU A 146 6.81 -32.34 3.94
CA LEU A 146 5.46 -32.84 4.17
C LEU A 146 5.05 -33.97 3.20
N GLY A 147 5.97 -34.41 2.33
CA GLY A 147 5.68 -35.35 1.26
C GLY A 147 4.77 -34.75 0.18
N GLU A 148 4.07 -35.61 -0.56
CA GLU A 148 3.11 -35.19 -1.57
C GLU A 148 1.82 -34.66 -0.92
N ILE A 149 1.49 -33.39 -1.19
CA ILE A 149 0.27 -32.77 -0.69
C ILE A 149 -0.95 -33.41 -1.33
N GLN A 150 -1.72 -34.15 -0.53
CA GLN A 150 -2.92 -34.87 -1.00
C GLN A 150 -4.18 -33.98 -1.01
N PHE A 151 -4.29 -33.05 -0.07
CA PHE A 151 -5.51 -32.27 0.13
C PHE A 151 -5.24 -30.96 0.90
N ILE A 152 -5.96 -29.89 0.53
CA ILE A 152 -5.94 -28.60 1.23
C ILE A 152 -7.38 -28.19 1.49
N SER A 153 -7.69 -27.86 2.75
CA SER A 153 -8.95 -27.23 3.15
C SER A 153 -8.67 -25.90 3.84
N ALA A 154 -9.44 -24.89 3.49
CA ALA A 154 -9.35 -23.56 4.11
C ALA A 154 -10.75 -22.99 4.30
N MET A 155 -10.99 -22.41 5.48
CA MET A 155 -12.19 -21.64 5.77
C MET A 155 -11.76 -20.21 6.05
N GLN A 156 -12.33 -19.26 5.31
CA GLN A 156 -12.15 -17.85 5.55
C GLN A 156 -13.53 -17.23 5.70
N ASP A 157 -13.87 -16.89 6.94
CA ASP A 157 -15.05 -16.10 7.23
C ASP A 157 -14.69 -14.61 7.33
N GLN A 158 -15.69 -13.78 7.09
CA GLN A 158 -15.65 -12.35 7.37
C GLN A 158 -17.01 -11.99 7.94
N ALA A 159 -17.02 -11.43 9.16
CA ALA A 159 -18.24 -11.07 9.88
C ALA A 159 -18.87 -9.78 9.32
N TRP A 160 -19.23 -9.78 8.04
CA TRP A 160 -19.84 -8.65 7.33
C TRP A 160 -21.29 -8.38 7.74
N TYR A 161 -21.99 -9.42 8.17
CA TYR A 161 -23.34 -9.30 8.70
C TYR A 161 -23.27 -9.27 10.22
N ARG A 162 -23.72 -8.16 10.82
CA ARG A 162 -24.03 -8.04 12.24
C ARG A 162 -25.54 -7.98 12.43
#